data_AF-A0A5D6WM78-F1
#
_entry.id   AF-A0A5D6WM78-F1
#
_cell.length_a   1.000
_cell.length_b   1.000
_cell.length_c   1.000
_cell.angle_alpha   90.00
_cell.angle_beta   90.00
_cell.angle_gamma   90.00
#
_symmetry.space_group_name_H-M   'P 1'
#
loop_
_entity.id
_entity.type
_entity.pdbx_description
1 polymer ?
#
loop_
_entity_poly.entity_id
_entity_poly.type
_entity_poly.pdbx_seq_one_letter_code
_entity_poly.pdbx_strand_id
1 'polypeptide(L)'
;MLKRADILLIIILLFLSLLPLLFLPDSQTSAVYADITIDGQLWRRVPLSAHHGHETITARTPDGHYNTIEIDDDTIAVQDADCPDHICIQQGKAQKPGDIIVCLPHKLLIEVKGTSPDGTTAVLPAR
;
A
#
# COMPACT_ATOMS: atom_id res chain seq x y z
N MET A 1 -41.09 -38.61 7.59
CA MET A 1 -41.13 -37.99 8.94
C MET A 1 -39.71 -37.59 9.29
N LEU A 2 -39.41 -36.30 9.45
CA LEU A 2 -38.10 -35.89 9.93
C LEU A 2 -37.88 -36.44 11.33
N LYS A 3 -36.78 -37.16 11.54
CA LYS A 3 -36.38 -37.56 12.88
C LYS A 3 -35.75 -36.37 13.59
N ARG A 4 -35.78 -36.36 14.92
CA ARG A 4 -35.16 -35.29 15.74
C ARG A 4 -33.67 -35.10 15.41
N ALA A 5 -33.01 -36.17 14.96
CA ALA A 5 -31.63 -36.15 14.46
C ALA A 5 -31.46 -35.40 13.13
N ASP A 6 -32.43 -35.48 12.21
CA ASP A 6 -32.39 -34.73 10.94
C ASP A 6 -32.49 -33.22 11.18
N ILE A 7 -33.35 -32.82 12.13
CA ILE A 7 -33.51 -31.41 12.52
C ILE A 7 -32.21 -30.87 13.15
N LEU A 8 -31.58 -31.67 14.02
CA LEU A 8 -30.29 -31.30 14.63
C LEU A 8 -29.20 -31.12 13.56
N LEU A 9 -29.14 -32.05 12.59
CA LEU A 9 -28.18 -32.00 11.50
C LEU A 9 -28.37 -30.75 10.63
N ILE A 10 -29.62 -30.40 10.30
CA ILE A 10 -29.94 -29.20 9.50
C ILE A 10 -29.50 -27.93 10.25
N ILE A 11 -29.75 -27.83 11.55
CA ILE A 11 -29.34 -26.67 12.35
C ILE A 11 -27.81 -26.53 12.36
N ILE A 12 -27.10 -27.63 12.59
CA ILE A 12 -25.62 -27.62 12.59
C ILE A 12 -25.09 -27.20 11.23
N LEU A 13 -25.62 -27.75 10.14
CA LEU A 13 -25.21 -27.42 8.78
C LEU A 13 -25.44 -25.94 8.44
N LEU A 14 -26.54 -25.37 8.93
CA LEU A 14 -26.90 -23.97 8.73
C LEU A 14 -25.99 -23.02 9.52
N PHE A 15 -25.60 -23.37 10.75
CA PHE A 15 -24.58 -22.60 11.45
C PHE A 15 -23.22 -22.72 10.75
N LEU A 16 -22.84 -23.93 10.33
CA LEU A 16 -21.57 -24.19 9.64
C LEU A 16 -21.45 -23.42 8.31
N SER A 17 -22.55 -23.18 7.61
CA SER A 17 -22.54 -22.38 6.38
C SER A 17 -22.40 -20.88 6.62
N LEU A 18 -22.70 -20.39 7.83
CA LEU A 18 -22.54 -18.99 8.23
C LEU A 18 -21.16 -18.69 8.85
N LEU A 19 -20.44 -19.70 9.34
CA LEU A 19 -19.08 -19.53 9.87
C LEU A 19 -18.10 -18.82 8.91
N PRO A 20 -18.07 -19.13 7.60
CA PRO A 20 -17.19 -18.46 6.66
C PRO A 20 -17.41 -16.96 6.58
N LEU A 21 -18.65 -16.49 6.81
CA LEU A 21 -19.04 -15.08 6.72
C LEU A 21 -18.33 -14.18 7.75
N LEU A 22 -17.90 -14.76 8.87
CA LEU A 22 -17.18 -14.05 9.94
C LEU A 22 -15.67 -13.91 9.67
N PHE A 23 -15.13 -14.67 8.71
CA PHE A 23 -13.71 -14.68 8.37
C PHE A 23 -13.44 -14.21 6.93
N LEU A 24 -14.41 -13.58 6.26
CA LEU A 24 -14.09 -12.95 4.98
C LEU A 24 -13.09 -11.81 5.25
N PRO A 25 -11.90 -11.83 4.63
CA PRO A 25 -11.07 -10.64 4.59
C PRO A 25 -11.86 -9.53 3.89
N ASP A 26 -11.77 -8.31 4.41
CA ASP A 26 -12.43 -7.13 3.86
C ASP A 26 -11.77 -6.76 2.53
N SER A 27 -12.14 -7.47 1.47
CA SER A 27 -11.49 -7.39 0.15
C SER A 27 -12.16 -6.37 -0.78
N GLN A 28 -12.90 -5.41 -0.23
CA GLN A 28 -13.77 -4.49 -1.00
C GLN A 28 -13.42 -3.01 -0.80
N THR A 29 -12.31 -2.69 -0.12
CA THR A 29 -11.86 -1.30 -0.01
C THR A 29 -10.80 -1.03 -1.06
N SER A 30 -11.01 -0.01 -1.89
CA SER A 30 -10.02 0.50 -2.84
C SER A 30 -8.70 0.76 -2.11
N ALA A 31 -7.74 -0.14 -2.26
CA ALA A 31 -6.49 -0.09 -1.51
C ALA A 31 -5.57 0.95 -2.14
N VAL A 32 -5.17 1.95 -1.36
CA VAL A 32 -4.12 2.91 -1.72
C VAL A 32 -2.78 2.41 -1.17
N TYR A 33 -1.77 2.38 -2.02
CA TYR A 33 -0.42 1.95 -1.68
C TYR A 33 0.64 2.80 -2.42
N ALA A 34 1.83 2.91 -1.84
CA ALA A 34 2.99 3.54 -2.48
C ALA A 34 3.99 2.48 -2.94
N ASP A 35 4.36 2.51 -4.22
CA ASP A 35 5.50 1.76 -4.76
C ASP A 35 6.76 2.63 -4.66
N ILE A 36 7.75 2.16 -3.91
CA ILE A 36 9.07 2.77 -3.82
C ILE A 36 9.99 1.97 -4.74
N THR A 37 10.53 2.64 -5.75
CA THR A 37 11.44 2.05 -6.73
C THR A 37 12.78 2.74 -6.67
N ILE A 38 13.85 1.95 -6.83
CA ILE A 38 15.24 2.44 -6.89
C ILE A 38 15.85 1.83 -8.15
N ASP A 39 16.41 2.68 -9.01
CA ASP A 39 16.96 2.28 -10.32
C ASP A 39 15.94 1.48 -11.16
N GLY A 40 14.66 1.86 -11.08
CA GLY A 40 13.56 1.22 -11.80
C GLY A 40 13.11 -0.14 -11.27
N GLN A 41 13.72 -0.65 -10.19
CA GLN A 41 13.32 -1.89 -9.54
C GLN A 41 12.45 -1.61 -8.31
N LEU A 42 11.34 -2.35 -8.16
CA LEU A 42 10.50 -2.27 -6.98
C LEU A 42 11.30 -2.69 -5.74
N TRP A 43 11.56 -1.73 -4.87
CA TRP A 43 12.30 -1.95 -3.64
C TRP A 43 11.35 -2.29 -2.49
N ARG A 44 10.26 -1.53 -2.33
CA ARG A 44 9.25 -1.77 -1.29
C ARG A 44 7.90 -1.25 -1.73
N ARG A 45 6.84 -1.97 -1.33
CA ARG A 45 5.45 -1.52 -1.42
C ARG A 45 4.93 -1.21 -0.02
N VAL A 46 4.32 -0.05 0.16
CA VAL A 46 3.77 0.41 1.44
C VAL A 46 2.25 0.57 1.30
N PRO A 47 1.43 -0.21 2.03
CA PRO A 47 -0.03 -0.07 1.99
C PRO A 47 -0.47 1.13 2.83
N LEU A 48 -0.59 2.32 2.22
CA LEU A 48 -0.97 3.56 2.90
C LEU A 48 -2.37 3.47 3.55
N SER A 49 -3.33 2.87 2.86
CA SER A 49 -4.71 2.72 3.35
C SER A 49 -4.86 1.82 4.60
N ALA A 50 -3.87 0.98 4.90
CA ALA A 50 -3.87 0.08 6.05
C ALA A 50 -2.76 0.42 7.06
N HIS A 51 -1.98 1.47 6.80
CA HIS A 51 -0.90 1.90 7.67
C HIS A 51 -1.44 2.86 8.72
N HIS A 52 -0.94 2.71 9.96
CA HIS A 52 -1.31 3.54 11.10
C HIS A 52 -0.06 3.82 11.92
N GLY A 53 0.11 5.08 12.33
CA GLY A 53 1.28 5.53 13.08
C GLY A 53 2.42 6.02 12.19
N HIS A 54 3.63 6.03 12.75
CA HIS A 54 4.81 6.64 12.15
C HIS A 54 5.90 5.59 11.90
N GLU A 55 6.33 5.46 10.64
CA GLU A 55 7.45 4.64 10.22
C GLU A 55 8.46 5.50 9.45
N THR A 56 9.76 5.30 9.71
CA THR A 56 10.83 5.93 8.93
C THR A 56 11.73 4.86 8.35
N ILE A 57 12.03 4.97 7.06
CA ILE A 57 12.83 3.99 6.33
C ILE A 57 13.89 4.71 5.51
N THR A 58 15.14 4.27 5.60
CA THR A 58 16.23 4.83 4.80
C THR A 58 16.52 3.92 3.60
N ALA A 59 16.20 4.41 2.40
CA ALA A 59 16.63 3.81 1.16
C ALA A 59 18.09 4.20 0.89
N ARG A 60 18.94 3.22 0.54
CA ARG A 60 20.34 3.46 0.15
C ARG A 60 20.58 2.99 -1.27
N THR A 61 21.27 3.79 -2.06
CA THR A 61 21.69 3.42 -3.42
C THR A 61 22.98 2.58 -3.37
N PRO A 62 23.30 1.81 -4.44
CA PRO A 62 24.57 1.09 -4.54
C PRO A 62 25.81 1.99 -4.40
N ASP A 63 25.69 3.26 -4.79
CA ASP A 63 26.76 4.26 -4.73
C ASP A 63 26.94 4.88 -3.34
N GLY A 64 26.11 4.48 -2.35
CA GLY A 64 26.21 4.90 -0.95
C GLY A 64 25.38 6.12 -0.57
N HIS A 65 24.63 6.69 -1.52
CA HIS A 65 23.69 7.79 -1.27
C HIS A 65 22.41 7.31 -0.57
N TYR A 66 21.64 8.22 0.01
CA TYR A 66 20.46 7.89 0.79
C TYR A 66 19.27 8.83 0.59
N ASN A 67 18.08 8.27 0.83
CA ASN A 67 16.84 9.02 1.05
C ASN A 67 16.14 8.41 2.26
N THR A 68 15.85 9.25 3.25
CA THR A 68 15.04 8.91 4.40
C THR A 68 13.58 9.22 4.08
N ILE A 69 12.79 8.16 3.99
CA ILE A 69 11.36 8.20 3.67
C ILE A 69 10.59 8.09 4.97
N GLU A 70 9.67 9.03 5.18
CA GLU A 70 8.76 9.07 6.31
C GLU A 70 7.38 8.63 5.83
N ILE A 71 6.77 7.71 6.57
CA ILE A 71 5.40 7.24 6.37
C ILE A 71 4.65 7.59 7.66
N ASP A 72 3.64 8.44 7.52
CA ASP A 72 2.88 8.98 8.64
C ASP A 72 1.40 8.79 8.33
N ASP A 73 0.79 7.83 9.03
CA ASP A 73 -0.53 7.27 8.76
C ASP A 73 -0.69 6.86 7.29
N ASP A 74 -1.47 7.62 6.52
CA ASP A 74 -1.76 7.35 5.11
C ASP A 74 -0.92 8.20 4.14
N THR A 75 0.07 8.94 4.66
CA THR A 75 0.93 9.82 3.88
C THR A 75 2.37 9.29 3.78
N ILE A 76 3.05 9.61 2.68
CA ILE A 76 4.46 9.29 2.46
C ILE A 76 5.23 10.52 1.98
N ALA A 77 6.41 10.76 2.52
CA ALA A 77 7.26 11.89 2.17
C ALA A 77 8.74 11.50 2.23
N VAL A 78 9.61 12.28 1.58
CA VAL A 78 11.05 12.21 1.82
C VAL A 78 11.41 13.27 2.86
N GLN A 79 11.87 12.84 4.03
CA GLN A 79 12.23 13.72 5.14
C GLN A 79 13.67 14.23 5.02
N ASP A 80 14.60 13.39 4.53
CA ASP A 80 16.00 13.75 4.37
C ASP A 80 16.63 13.02 3.17
N ALA A 81 17.64 13.63 2.55
CA ALA A 81 18.39 13.04 1.44
C ALA A 81 19.70 13.81 1.22
N ASP A 82 20.77 13.11 0.84
CA ASP A 82 22.07 13.71 0.48
C ASP A 82 22.16 14.16 -0.99
N CYS A 83 21.02 14.25 -1.69
CA CYS A 83 20.99 14.73 -3.07
C CYS A 83 21.18 16.26 -3.12
N PRO A 84 21.94 16.79 -4.08
CA PRO A 84 22.24 18.23 -4.15
C PRO A 84 21.00 19.10 -4.38
N ASP A 85 19.98 18.54 -5.03
CA ASP A 85 18.81 19.30 -5.49
C ASP A 85 17.77 19.46 -4.38
N HIS A 86 17.73 18.52 -3.42
CA HIS A 86 16.71 18.40 -2.36
C HIS A 86 15.24 18.54 -2.81
N ILE A 87 14.96 18.40 -4.12
CA ILE A 87 13.60 18.56 -4.68
C ILE A 87 12.63 17.56 -4.06
N CYS A 88 13.05 16.30 -3.86
CA CYS A 88 12.23 15.26 -3.24
C CYS A 88 11.73 15.64 -1.83
N ILE A 89 12.51 16.41 -1.07
CA ILE A 89 12.12 16.91 0.26
C ILE A 89 11.09 18.03 0.11
N GLN A 90 11.30 18.93 -0.87
CA GLN A 90 10.42 20.06 -1.14
C GLN A 90 9.04 19.66 -1.69
N GLN A 91 8.92 18.49 -2.33
CA GLN A 91 7.64 17.96 -2.81
C GLN A 91 6.65 17.67 -1.66
N GLY A 92 7.15 17.40 -0.46
CA GLY A 92 6.33 17.18 0.73
C GLY A 92 5.59 15.84 0.72
N LYS A 93 4.43 15.81 1.40
CA LYS A 93 3.62 14.60 1.60
C LYS A 93 2.80 14.24 0.37
N ALA A 94 2.89 12.99 -0.05
CA ALA A 94 2.04 12.33 -1.05
C ALA A 94 1.05 11.39 -0.37
N GLN A 95 -0.17 11.30 -0.90
CA GLN A 95 -1.26 10.51 -0.29
C GLN A 95 -2.23 9.95 -1.35
N LYS A 96 -2.47 10.68 -2.43
CA LYS A 96 -3.50 10.37 -3.42
C LYS A 96 -2.93 9.55 -4.57
N PRO A 97 -3.69 8.60 -5.13
CA PRO A 97 -3.29 7.92 -6.36
C PRO A 97 -2.92 8.94 -7.45
N GLY A 98 -1.71 8.78 -8.02
CA GLY A 98 -1.13 9.69 -8.99
C GLY A 98 -0.12 10.69 -8.42
N ASP A 99 -0.01 10.79 -7.09
CA ASP A 99 1.07 11.56 -6.47
C ASP A 99 2.41 10.86 -6.71
N ILE A 100 3.42 11.66 -7.05
CA ILE A 100 4.76 11.18 -7.38
C ILE A 100 5.80 12.01 -6.62
N ILE A 101 6.72 11.33 -5.94
CA ILE A 101 7.92 11.93 -5.37
C ILE A 101 9.13 11.33 -6.10
N VAL A 102 10.01 12.19 -6.60
CA VAL A 102 11.15 11.78 -7.41
C VAL A 102 12.44 12.40 -6.89
N CYS A 103 13.45 11.56 -6.68
CA CYS A 103 14.82 11.96 -6.47
C CYS A 103 15.65 11.46 -7.65
N LEU A 104 15.78 12.31 -8.68
CA LEU A 104 16.44 11.95 -9.92
C LEU A 104 17.92 11.55 -9.72
N PRO A 105 18.74 12.26 -8.93
CA PRO A 105 20.15 11.88 -8.71
C PRO A 105 20.30 10.48 -8.10
N HIS A 106 19.40 10.08 -7.20
CA HIS A 106 19.43 8.78 -6.54
C HIS A 106 18.56 7.73 -7.25
N LYS A 107 17.96 8.08 -8.39
CA LYS A 107 17.05 7.24 -9.17
C LYS A 107 15.93 6.63 -8.32
N LEU A 108 15.47 7.37 -7.33
CA LEU A 108 14.39 6.97 -6.44
C LEU A 108 13.08 7.58 -6.91
N LEU A 109 12.05 6.74 -7.01
CA LEU A 109 10.72 7.14 -7.42
C LEU A 109 9.71 6.48 -6.47
N ILE A 110 8.91 7.32 -5.81
CA ILE A 110 7.77 6.93 -4.98
C ILE A 110 6.52 7.29 -5.77
N GLU A 111 5.69 6.30 -6.07
CA GLU A 111 4.44 6.47 -6.81
C GLU A 111 3.27 5.94 -5.98
N VAL A 112 2.30 6.81 -5.70
CA VAL A 112 1.07 6.39 -5.00
C VAL A 112 0.07 5.86 -6.02
N LYS A 113 -0.41 4.63 -5.80
CA LYS A 113 -1.34 3.91 -6.65
C LYS A 113 -2.59 3.50 -5.89
N GLY A 114 -3.69 3.39 -6.62
CA GLY A 114 -4.94 2.84 -6.11
C GLY A 114 -5.34 1.59 -6.88
N THR A 115 -5.82 0.57 -6.16
CA THR A 115 -6.49 -0.58 -6.77
C THR A 115 -7.98 -0.26 -6.93
N SER A 116 -8.48 -0.33 -8.17
CA SER A 116 -9.93 -0.29 -8.43
C SER A 116 -10.54 -1.68 -8.15
N PRO A 117 -11.84 -1.79 -7.80
CA PRO A 117 -12.50 -3.07 -7.47
C PRO A 117 -12.32 -4.18 -8.51
N ASP A 118 -12.07 -3.81 -9.77
CA ASP A 118 -11.88 -4.74 -10.89
C ASP A 118 -10.45 -5.29 -11.01
N GLY A 119 -9.59 -5.12 -9.98
CA GLY A 119 -8.21 -5.64 -9.96
C GLY A 119 -7.29 -5.02 -11.02
N THR A 120 -7.75 -4.00 -11.73
CA THR A 120 -6.98 -3.27 -12.73
C THR A 120 -6.23 -2.16 -12.00
N THR A 121 -4.90 -2.25 -11.97
CA THR A 121 -4.03 -1.15 -11.54
C THR A 121 -4.45 0.08 -12.33
N ALA A 122 -4.88 1.16 -11.65
CA ALA A 122 -5.12 2.43 -12.30
C ALA A 122 -3.76 2.95 -12.80
N VAL A 123 -3.36 2.52 -13.99
CA VAL A 123 -2.22 3.07 -14.71
C VAL A 123 -2.64 4.46 -15.15
N LEU A 124 -2.33 5.45 -14.32
CA LEU A 124 -2.48 6.84 -14.72
C LEU A 124 -1.46 7.09 -15.83
N PRO A 125 -1.89 7.50 -17.04
CA PRO A 125 -0.95 7.79 -18.12
C PRO A 125 -0.03 8.92 -17.67
N ALA A 126 1.28 8.69 -17.76
CA ALA A 126 2.28 9.73 -17.60
C ALA A 126 1.92 10.90 -18.54
N ARG A 127 1.70 12.08 -17.95
CA ARG A 127 1.24 13.27 -18.65
C ARG A 127 2.41 14.06 -19.22
#